data_AF-A0A0T2MU05-F1
#
_entry.id   AF-A0A0T2MU05-F1
#
_cell.length_a   1.000
_cell.length_b   1.000
_cell.length_c   1.000
_cell.angle_alpha   90.00
_cell.angle_beta   90.00
_cell.angle_gamma   90.00
#
_symmetry.space_group_name_H-M   'P 1'
#
loop_
_entity.id
_entity.type
_entity.pdbx_description
1 polymer ?
#
loop_
_entity_poly.entity_id
_entity_poly.type
_entity_poly.pdbx_seq_one_letter_code
_entity_poly.pdbx_strand_id
1 'polypeptide(L)'
;MPLPRNILSLAGLPMLFALLTLPVAAQIRSEPPLAAADGGLVLTTMGQRLHLPAPDWVAANIEGEAVLSSFEAVFRSGDVEADLELYGNGAVYALATTRYGAHVVRDAEAVPASYRDAVVDGFGRACVPGLVAFIQLGDDPDDVLAPLLLVCGAQTADTRHGEIMAISLSKSEAGLAIVHQQWRGAAFDPARAEDWPAAPEAIEARARALQAGTTLTLAD
;
A
#
# COMPACT_ATOMS: atom_id res chain seq x y z
N MET A 1 -82.77 -20.42 22.10
CA MET A 1 -81.68 -20.32 21.09
C MET A 1 -80.44 -20.99 21.68
N PRO A 2 -79.88 -22.02 21.03
CA PRO A 2 -78.80 -22.84 21.58
C PRO A 2 -77.40 -22.37 21.10
N LEU A 3 -76.39 -22.50 21.98
CA LEU A 3 -74.97 -22.74 21.61
C LEU A 3 -74.88 -24.18 21.04
N PRO A 4 -73.91 -24.57 20.15
CA PRO A 4 -72.47 -24.56 20.46
C PRO A 4 -71.46 -24.59 19.26
N ARG A 5 -70.14 -24.63 19.60
CA ARG A 5 -69.03 -25.48 19.05
C ARG A 5 -67.77 -24.77 18.53
N ASN A 6 -66.69 -24.99 19.30
CA ASN A 6 -65.29 -25.06 18.89
C ASN A 6 -65.08 -25.88 17.60
N ILE A 7 -64.03 -25.56 16.80
CA ILE A 7 -63.06 -26.51 16.21
C ILE A 7 -61.80 -25.74 15.73
N LEU A 8 -60.67 -26.10 16.34
CA LEU A 8 -59.29 -26.24 15.86
C LEU A 8 -58.94 -25.86 14.40
N SER A 9 -57.84 -25.12 14.22
CA SER A 9 -56.54 -25.71 13.82
C SER A 9 -55.49 -24.62 13.54
N LEU A 10 -54.51 -24.49 14.46
CA LEU A 10 -53.21 -23.88 14.15
C LEU A 10 -52.42 -24.86 13.29
N ALA A 11 -52.28 -24.57 12.00
CA ALA A 11 -51.29 -25.22 11.15
C ALA A 11 -50.04 -24.34 11.10
N GLY A 12 -48.95 -24.87 11.67
CA GLY A 12 -47.65 -24.23 11.75
C GLY A 12 -47.02 -23.98 10.39
N LEU A 13 -46.47 -22.78 10.22
CA LEU A 13 -45.58 -22.43 9.12
C LEU A 13 -44.15 -22.42 9.70
N PRO A 14 -43.28 -23.39 9.34
CA PRO A 14 -41.89 -23.33 9.76
C PRO A 14 -41.22 -22.20 8.97
N MET A 15 -40.91 -21.11 9.66
CA MET A 15 -40.14 -19.99 9.13
C MET A 15 -38.70 -20.47 8.93
N LEU A 16 -38.41 -20.90 7.69
CA LEU A 16 -37.09 -21.33 7.25
C LEU A 16 -36.17 -20.10 7.21
N PHE A 17 -35.44 -19.84 8.31
CA PHE A 17 -34.32 -18.91 8.34
C PHE A 17 -33.18 -19.51 7.50
N ALA A 18 -33.22 -19.27 6.19
CA ALA A 18 -32.06 -19.45 5.34
C ALA A 18 -31.05 -18.36 5.71
N LEU A 19 -30.16 -18.69 6.65
CA LEU A 19 -28.93 -17.95 6.90
C LEU A 19 -28.11 -17.97 5.60
N LEU A 20 -28.22 -16.88 4.84
CA LEU A 20 -27.27 -16.54 3.79
C LEU A 20 -25.92 -16.28 4.46
N THR A 21 -25.15 -17.34 4.69
CA THR A 21 -23.71 -17.23 4.95
C THR A 21 -23.06 -16.79 3.64
N LEU A 22 -23.03 -15.49 3.40
CA LEU A 22 -22.16 -14.93 2.37
C LEU A 22 -20.74 -15.38 2.71
N PRO A 23 -19.96 -15.89 1.74
CA PRO A 23 -18.55 -16.11 1.94
C PRO A 23 -17.96 -14.73 2.16
N VAL A 24 -17.64 -14.43 3.42
CA VAL A 24 -16.65 -13.41 3.74
C VAL A 24 -15.40 -13.93 3.05
N ALA A 25 -15.01 -13.32 1.93
CA ALA A 25 -13.68 -13.48 1.39
C ALA A 25 -12.73 -13.00 2.48
N ALA A 26 -12.34 -13.92 3.35
CA ALA A 26 -11.34 -13.70 4.36
C ALA A 26 -10.06 -13.39 3.59
N GLN A 27 -9.74 -12.11 3.44
CA GLN A 27 -8.41 -11.70 3.04
C GLN A 27 -7.47 -12.28 4.09
N ILE A 28 -6.79 -13.37 3.72
CA ILE A 28 -5.86 -14.06 4.61
C ILE A 28 -4.72 -13.09 4.85
N ARG A 29 -4.75 -12.42 6.00
CA ARG A 29 -3.57 -11.76 6.54
C ARG A 29 -2.64 -12.88 6.98
N SER A 30 -1.69 -13.22 6.12
CA SER A 30 -0.62 -14.15 6.47
C SER A 30 0.56 -13.36 7.05
N GLU A 31 1.42 -14.06 7.77
CA GLU A 31 2.73 -13.53 8.09
C GLU A 31 3.43 -13.14 6.77
N PRO A 32 3.98 -11.94 6.65
CA PRO A 32 4.63 -11.51 5.42
C PRO A 32 5.84 -12.42 5.14
N PRO A 33 6.03 -12.90 3.90
CA PRO A 33 7.24 -13.64 3.52
C PRO A 33 8.42 -12.67 3.35
N LEU A 34 8.77 -11.99 4.44
CA LEU A 34 9.71 -10.89 4.54
C LEU A 34 10.89 -11.30 5.43
N ALA A 35 12.10 -11.09 4.95
CA ALA A 35 13.34 -11.34 5.70
C ALA A 35 14.22 -10.09 5.70
N ALA A 36 15.13 -9.97 6.67
CA ALA A 36 16.17 -8.96 6.63
C ALA A 36 17.40 -9.49 5.89
N ALA A 37 17.90 -8.75 4.90
CA ALA A 37 19.13 -9.10 4.18
C ALA A 37 19.79 -7.85 3.60
N ASP A 38 21.12 -7.87 3.48
CA ASP A 38 21.93 -6.83 2.82
C ASP A 38 21.63 -5.39 3.29
N GLY A 39 21.36 -5.21 4.59
CA GLY A 39 21.02 -3.90 5.17
C GLY A 39 19.61 -3.38 4.84
N GLY A 40 18.76 -4.22 4.24
CA GLY A 40 17.38 -3.92 3.90
C GLY A 40 16.44 -5.09 4.18
N LEU A 41 15.42 -5.20 3.35
CA LEU A 41 14.36 -6.20 3.43
C LEU A 41 14.28 -6.98 2.11
N VAL A 42 13.90 -8.25 2.20
CA VAL A 42 13.64 -9.11 1.04
C VAL A 42 12.24 -9.69 1.18
N LEU A 43 11.35 -9.33 0.26
CA LEU A 43 10.02 -9.91 0.13
C LEU A 43 10.06 -11.01 -0.94
N THR A 44 9.75 -12.25 -0.57
CA THR A 44 9.62 -13.35 -1.53
C THR A 44 8.14 -13.66 -1.73
N THR A 45 7.60 -13.33 -2.91
CA THR A 45 6.18 -13.50 -3.19
C THR A 45 5.95 -13.79 -4.67
N MET A 46 4.91 -14.55 -4.99
CA MET A 46 4.49 -14.78 -6.38
C MET A 46 5.57 -15.34 -7.33
N GLY A 47 6.55 -16.08 -6.80
CA GLY A 47 7.70 -16.56 -7.59
C GLY A 47 8.72 -15.48 -7.93
N GLN A 48 8.63 -14.32 -7.27
CA GLN A 48 9.55 -13.19 -7.40
C GLN A 48 10.21 -12.88 -6.05
N ARG A 49 11.40 -12.28 -6.11
CA ARG A 49 12.15 -11.79 -4.97
C ARG A 49 12.37 -10.29 -5.14
N LEU A 50 11.86 -9.51 -4.18
CA LEU A 50 11.94 -8.06 -4.16
C LEU A 50 12.86 -7.61 -3.03
N HIS A 51 14.01 -7.02 -3.38
CA HIS A 51 14.87 -6.34 -2.44
C HIS A 51 14.37 -4.91 -2.23
N LEU A 52 14.42 -4.46 -0.98
CA LEU A 52 13.82 -3.24 -0.50
C LEU A 52 14.80 -2.55 0.45
N PRO A 53 15.07 -1.24 0.31
CA PRO A 53 15.79 -0.53 1.36
C PRO A 53 14.93 -0.47 2.64
N ALA A 54 15.56 -0.49 3.82
CA ALA A 54 14.84 -0.33 5.08
C ALA A 54 14.03 1.00 5.10
N PRO A 55 12.84 1.07 5.73
CA PRO A 55 12.07 2.31 5.89
C PRO A 55 12.88 3.45 6.50
N ASP A 56 12.57 4.71 6.17
CA ASP A 56 13.37 5.88 6.64
C ASP A 56 13.40 6.06 8.17
N TRP A 57 12.40 5.52 8.88
CA TRP A 57 12.29 5.58 10.33
C TRP A 57 13.12 4.50 11.03
N VAL A 58 13.65 3.53 10.29
CA VAL A 58 14.56 2.53 10.83
C VAL A 58 15.93 3.17 10.95
N ALA A 59 16.42 3.29 12.18
CA ALA A 59 17.72 3.88 12.44
C ALA A 59 18.83 3.06 11.79
N ALA A 60 19.84 3.73 11.22
CA ALA A 60 20.91 3.09 10.45
C ALA A 60 21.78 2.10 11.26
N ASN A 61 21.71 2.14 12.60
CA ASN A 61 22.41 1.20 13.48
C ASN A 61 21.59 -0.07 13.79
N ILE A 62 20.37 -0.19 13.27
CA ILE A 62 19.54 -1.39 13.36
C ILE A 62 19.77 -2.22 12.10
N GLU A 63 20.29 -3.43 12.27
CA GLU A 63 20.67 -4.31 11.17
C GLU A 63 20.17 -5.74 11.39
N GLY A 64 20.13 -6.51 10.30
CA GLY A 64 19.68 -7.91 10.31
C GLY A 64 18.26 -8.06 10.85
N GLU A 65 18.00 -9.15 11.57
CA GLU A 65 16.67 -9.49 12.10
C GLU A 65 16.08 -8.42 13.03
N ALA A 66 16.92 -7.56 13.63
CA ALA A 66 16.43 -6.46 14.46
C ALA A 66 15.62 -5.43 13.65
N VAL A 67 15.86 -5.33 12.33
CA VAL A 67 15.08 -4.47 11.43
C VAL A 67 13.62 -4.92 11.40
N LEU A 68 13.34 -6.22 11.36
CA LEU A 68 11.98 -6.76 11.32
C LEU A 68 11.17 -6.43 12.58
N SER A 69 11.86 -6.17 13.69
CA SER A 69 11.22 -5.80 14.96
C SER A 69 10.92 -4.30 15.09
N SER A 70 11.24 -3.49 14.08
CA SER A 70 11.07 -2.03 14.10
C SER A 70 9.74 -1.53 13.52
N PHE A 71 8.91 -2.44 13.01
CA PHE A 71 7.64 -2.13 12.38
C PHE A 71 6.62 -3.25 12.56
N GLU A 72 5.37 -2.89 12.35
CA GLU A 72 4.26 -3.80 12.12
C GLU A 72 4.07 -3.98 10.60
N ALA A 73 3.60 -5.15 10.18
CA ALA A 73 3.44 -5.50 8.78
C ALA A 73 2.04 -6.04 8.48
N VAL A 74 1.48 -5.60 7.35
CA VAL A 74 0.26 -6.15 6.76
C VAL A 74 0.61 -6.65 5.37
N PHE A 75 0.41 -7.95 5.15
CA PHE A 75 0.61 -8.58 3.85
C PHE A 75 -0.70 -9.17 3.34
N ARG A 76 -0.95 -8.98 2.03
CA ARG A 76 -2.09 -9.54 1.32
C ARG A 76 -1.58 -10.09 0.00
N SER A 77 -1.96 -11.31 -0.36
CA SER A 77 -1.60 -11.89 -1.65
C SER A 77 -2.84 -12.47 -2.31
N GLY A 78 -2.98 -12.21 -3.60
CA GLY A 78 -3.91 -12.86 -4.50
C GLY A 78 -3.17 -13.65 -5.58
N ASP A 79 -3.91 -14.04 -6.62
CA ASP A 79 -3.34 -14.82 -7.72
C ASP A 79 -2.40 -13.98 -8.60
N VAL A 80 -2.70 -12.69 -8.81
CA VAL A 80 -2.00 -11.83 -9.78
C VAL A 80 -1.28 -10.64 -9.15
N GLU A 81 -1.52 -10.37 -7.87
CA GLU A 81 -0.89 -9.28 -7.14
C GLU A 81 -0.67 -9.62 -5.66
N ALA A 82 0.27 -8.93 -5.03
CA ALA A 82 0.52 -8.95 -3.60
C ALA A 82 0.89 -7.56 -3.08
N ASP A 83 0.36 -7.22 -1.90
CA ASP A 83 0.60 -5.97 -1.20
C ASP A 83 1.34 -6.23 0.11
N LEU A 84 2.40 -5.46 0.34
CA LEU A 84 3.06 -5.30 1.62
C LEU A 84 2.88 -3.85 2.10
N GLU A 85 2.45 -3.68 3.34
CA GLU A 85 2.39 -2.39 4.02
C GLU A 85 3.06 -2.51 5.40
N LEU A 86 4.02 -1.63 5.66
CA LEU A 86 4.76 -1.50 6.92
C LEU A 86 4.44 -0.15 7.56
N TYR A 87 4.34 -0.15 8.88
CA TYR A 87 4.17 1.07 9.67
C TYR A 87 4.88 0.92 11.02
N GLY A 88 5.32 2.04 11.59
CA GLY A 88 6.06 2.04 12.85
C GLY A 88 5.29 1.36 14.00
N ASN A 89 6.05 0.72 14.90
CA ASN A 89 5.49 0.07 16.08
C ASN A 89 4.62 1.02 16.91
N GLY A 90 3.52 0.49 17.46
CA GLY A 90 2.59 1.25 18.29
C GLY A 90 1.65 2.18 17.50
N ALA A 91 1.83 2.32 16.18
CA ALA A 91 0.85 2.98 15.34
C ALA A 91 -0.32 2.02 14.99
N VAL A 92 -1.53 2.55 14.93
CA VAL A 92 -2.66 1.85 14.32
C VAL A 92 -2.57 2.08 12.82
N TYR A 93 -2.71 1.04 11.99
CA TYR A 93 -2.62 1.14 10.52
C TYR A 93 -3.36 2.37 9.96
N ALA A 94 -4.62 2.58 10.34
CA ALA A 94 -5.44 3.71 9.87
C ALA A 94 -4.91 5.10 10.28
N LEU A 95 -4.13 5.18 11.35
CA LEU A 95 -3.60 6.41 11.95
C LEU A 95 -2.10 6.61 11.73
N ALA A 96 -1.40 5.65 11.11
CA ALA A 96 0.02 5.76 10.81
C ALA A 96 0.31 7.02 9.95
N THR A 97 1.21 7.87 10.42
CA THR A 97 1.64 9.09 9.71
C THR A 97 2.75 8.80 8.71
N THR A 98 3.44 7.67 8.85
CA THR A 98 4.37 7.14 7.86
C THR A 98 3.98 5.72 7.50
N ARG A 99 4.06 5.40 6.22
CA ARG A 99 3.86 4.03 5.70
C ARG A 99 4.91 3.74 4.65
N TYR A 100 5.30 2.49 4.56
CA TYR A 100 6.25 1.99 3.57
C TYR A 100 5.67 0.71 2.99
N GLY A 101 5.78 0.50 1.69
CA GLY A 101 5.15 -0.67 1.11
C GLY A 101 5.66 -1.02 -0.26
N ALA A 102 5.12 -2.14 -0.73
CA ALA A 102 5.34 -2.64 -2.07
C ALA A 102 4.06 -3.26 -2.60
N HIS A 103 3.72 -2.97 -3.84
CA HIS A 103 2.71 -3.65 -4.63
C HIS A 103 3.42 -4.43 -5.74
N VAL A 104 3.33 -5.75 -5.69
CA VAL A 104 3.97 -6.67 -6.64
C VAL A 104 2.91 -7.26 -7.54
N VAL A 105 3.13 -7.20 -8.85
CA VAL A 105 2.23 -7.75 -9.87
C VAL A 105 2.96 -8.84 -10.64
N ARG A 106 2.26 -9.94 -10.93
CA ARG A 106 2.73 -11.00 -11.81
C ARG A 106 2.18 -10.78 -13.21
N ASP A 107 2.89 -9.95 -13.97
CA ASP A 107 2.62 -9.63 -15.37
C ASP A 107 3.94 -9.44 -16.13
N ALA A 108 4.37 -10.47 -16.88
CA ALA A 108 5.61 -10.45 -17.65
C ALA A 108 5.62 -9.36 -18.75
N GLU A 109 4.44 -8.98 -19.22
CA GLU A 109 4.26 -7.96 -20.26
C GLU A 109 4.03 -6.55 -19.67
N ALA A 110 4.22 -6.39 -18.35
CA ALA A 110 4.02 -5.13 -17.66
C ALA A 110 4.82 -3.99 -18.32
N VAL A 111 4.13 -2.89 -18.60
CA VAL A 111 4.72 -1.64 -19.09
C VAL A 111 4.80 -0.67 -17.92
N PRO A 112 5.98 -0.40 -17.34
CA PRO A 112 6.11 0.41 -16.12
C PRO A 112 5.39 1.77 -16.21
N ALA A 113 5.44 2.43 -17.38
CA ALA A 113 4.78 3.71 -17.59
C ALA A 113 3.26 3.63 -17.39
N SER A 114 2.60 2.57 -17.87
CA SER A 114 1.16 2.37 -17.70
C SER A 114 0.76 2.18 -16.24
N TYR A 115 1.61 1.50 -15.45
CA TYR A 115 1.38 1.35 -14.01
C TYR A 115 1.61 2.66 -13.26
N ARG A 116 2.65 3.42 -13.62
CA ARG A 116 2.86 4.77 -13.08
C ARG A 116 1.67 5.69 -13.35
N ASP A 117 1.15 5.69 -14.58
CA ASP A 117 -0.03 6.48 -14.95
C ASP A 117 -1.27 6.08 -14.15
N ALA A 118 -1.48 4.77 -13.92
CA ALA A 118 -2.57 4.28 -13.09
C ALA A 118 -2.44 4.72 -11.62
N VAL A 119 -1.23 4.72 -11.07
CA VAL A 119 -0.96 5.25 -9.73
C VAL A 119 -1.23 6.76 -9.67
N VAL A 120 -0.76 7.52 -10.65
CA VAL A 120 -0.99 8.97 -10.76
C VAL A 120 -2.48 9.30 -10.82
N ASP A 121 -3.24 8.61 -11.66
CA ASP A 121 -4.70 8.77 -11.77
C ASP A 121 -5.41 8.40 -10.47
N GLY A 122 -5.05 7.25 -9.88
CA GLY A 122 -5.60 6.80 -8.60
C GLY A 122 -5.36 7.80 -7.47
N PHE A 123 -4.12 8.26 -7.32
CA PHE A 123 -3.73 9.26 -6.33
C PHE A 123 -4.43 10.60 -6.58
N GLY A 124 -4.46 11.06 -7.84
CA GLY A 124 -5.12 12.30 -8.23
C GLY A 124 -6.61 12.32 -7.89
N ARG A 125 -7.33 11.21 -8.11
CA ARG A 125 -8.76 11.08 -7.73
C ARG A 125 -9.00 11.11 -6.23
N ALA A 126 -8.03 10.68 -5.43
CA ALA A 126 -8.11 10.72 -3.98
C ALA A 126 -7.84 12.12 -3.41
N CYS A 127 -7.35 13.05 -4.22
CA CYS A 127 -6.97 14.40 -3.79
C CYS A 127 -8.00 15.48 -4.13
N VAL A 128 -8.10 16.51 -3.29
CA VAL A 128 -8.90 17.70 -3.58
C VAL A 128 -8.38 18.39 -4.86
N PRO A 129 -9.24 18.70 -5.85
CA PRO A 129 -8.81 19.36 -7.08
C PRO A 129 -8.07 20.68 -6.82
N GLY A 130 -6.96 20.89 -7.51
CA GLY A 130 -6.09 22.07 -7.33
C GLY A 130 -5.11 21.96 -6.17
N LEU A 131 -5.19 20.91 -5.35
CA LEU A 131 -4.22 20.61 -4.28
C LEU A 131 -3.39 19.35 -4.57
N VAL A 132 -3.20 19.03 -5.85
CA VAL A 132 -2.40 17.88 -6.29
C VAL A 132 -1.20 18.35 -7.09
N ALA A 133 -0.04 17.73 -6.86
CA ALA A 133 1.16 17.93 -7.67
C ALA A 133 1.90 16.60 -7.87
N PHE A 134 2.59 16.49 -9.00
CA PHE A 134 3.41 15.34 -9.36
C PHE A 134 4.79 15.84 -9.73
N ILE A 135 5.84 15.31 -9.10
CA ILE A 135 7.21 15.78 -9.26
C ILE A 135 8.10 14.60 -9.62
N GLN A 136 8.57 14.58 -10.87
CA GLN A 136 9.49 13.55 -11.35
C GLN A 136 10.93 13.95 -10.98
N LEU A 137 11.66 13.04 -10.33
CA LEU A 137 13.01 13.31 -9.81
C LEU A 137 14.11 12.85 -10.76
N GLY A 138 14.12 13.42 -11.96
CA GLY A 138 15.09 13.11 -13.02
C GLY A 138 14.40 12.78 -14.34
N ASP A 139 15.18 12.34 -15.32
CA ASP A 139 14.67 11.88 -16.61
C ASP A 139 14.32 10.39 -16.56
N ASP A 140 13.50 9.91 -17.51
CA ASP A 140 13.19 8.50 -17.71
C ASP A 140 14.10 7.93 -18.83
N PRO A 141 15.32 7.44 -18.52
CA PRO A 141 16.14 6.78 -19.53
C PRO A 141 15.61 5.38 -19.83
N ASP A 142 15.39 5.11 -21.13
CA ASP A 142 15.01 3.78 -21.64
C ASP A 142 13.85 3.14 -20.85
N ASP A 143 14.07 1.97 -20.26
CA ASP A 143 13.07 1.19 -19.50
C ASP A 143 13.09 1.49 -17.98
N VAL A 144 13.85 2.49 -17.53
CA VAL A 144 13.96 2.87 -16.12
C VAL A 144 13.24 4.19 -15.89
N LEU A 145 12.15 4.15 -15.13
CA LEU A 145 11.43 5.35 -14.74
C LEU A 145 12.12 6.04 -13.57
N ALA A 146 12.22 7.37 -13.63
CA ALA A 146 12.63 8.19 -12.50
C ALA A 146 11.65 8.02 -11.32
N PRO A 147 12.11 8.21 -10.08
CA PRO A 147 11.22 8.24 -8.94
C PRO A 147 10.23 9.38 -9.09
N LEU A 148 9.00 9.14 -8.63
CA LEU A 148 7.92 10.12 -8.69
C LEU A 148 7.47 10.47 -7.28
N LEU A 149 7.35 11.76 -7.00
CA LEU A 149 6.64 12.25 -5.82
C LEU A 149 5.19 12.57 -6.21
N LEU A 150 4.26 12.00 -5.47
CA LEU A 150 2.84 12.27 -5.54
C LEU A 150 2.51 13.13 -4.32
N VAL A 151 2.05 14.36 -4.53
CA VAL A 151 1.78 15.34 -3.46
C VAL A 151 0.30 15.66 -3.45
N CYS A 152 -0.35 15.46 -2.32
CA CYS A 152 -1.74 15.82 -2.08
C CYS A 152 -1.87 16.69 -0.84
N GLY A 153 -2.22 17.96 -1.02
CA GLY A 153 -2.39 18.92 0.07
C GLY A 153 -3.60 18.63 0.95
N ALA A 154 -4.65 18.00 0.41
CA ALA A 154 -5.80 17.53 1.17
C ALA A 154 -6.52 16.37 0.48
N GLN A 155 -6.81 15.30 1.21
CA GLN A 155 -7.57 14.15 0.69
C GLN A 155 -9.06 14.46 0.58
N THR A 156 -9.75 13.90 -0.41
CA THR A 156 -11.21 14.05 -0.58
C THR A 156 -12.01 13.36 0.52
N ALA A 157 -11.49 12.25 1.06
CA ALA A 157 -12.14 11.48 2.12
C ALA A 157 -12.02 12.13 3.51
N ASP A 158 -10.94 12.88 3.76
CA ASP A 158 -10.75 13.70 4.97
C ASP A 158 -9.88 14.91 4.64
N THR A 159 -10.53 16.04 4.38
CA THR A 159 -9.87 17.27 3.93
C THR A 159 -8.97 17.92 4.99
N ARG A 160 -8.88 17.35 6.20
CA ARG A 160 -7.97 17.80 7.26
C ARG A 160 -6.58 17.19 7.13
N HIS A 161 -6.40 16.19 6.28
CA HIS A 161 -5.14 15.49 6.11
C HIS A 161 -4.63 15.60 4.68
N GLY A 162 -3.34 15.86 4.55
CA GLY A 162 -2.59 15.78 3.31
C GLY A 162 -1.54 14.68 3.37
N GLU A 163 -0.98 14.32 2.22
CA GLU A 163 0.05 13.31 2.12
C GLU A 163 1.03 13.57 0.97
N ILE A 164 2.23 13.02 1.14
CA ILE A 164 3.23 12.90 0.09
C ILE A 164 3.63 11.45 0.00
N MET A 165 3.73 10.93 -1.23
CA MET A 165 4.16 9.57 -1.49
C MET A 165 5.29 9.59 -2.51
N ALA A 166 6.45 9.08 -2.13
CA ALA A 166 7.53 8.76 -3.05
C ALA A 166 7.29 7.34 -3.58
N ILE A 167 7.34 7.16 -4.90
CA ILE A 167 7.25 5.86 -5.54
C ILE A 167 8.46 5.58 -6.43
N SER A 168 8.82 4.30 -6.54
CA SER A 168 9.77 3.78 -7.52
C SER A 168 9.23 2.47 -8.09
N LEU A 169 9.53 2.22 -9.36
CA LEU A 169 9.09 1.01 -10.06
C LEU A 169 10.31 0.14 -10.38
N SER A 170 10.16 -1.17 -10.24
CA SER A 170 11.19 -2.15 -10.61
C SER A 170 10.55 -3.28 -11.39
N LYS A 171 11.11 -3.60 -12.56
CA LYS A 171 10.60 -4.65 -13.46
C LYS A 171 11.50 -5.89 -13.39
N SER A 172 10.89 -7.06 -13.53
CA SER A 172 11.55 -8.34 -13.76
C SER A 172 10.95 -9.04 -14.98
N GLU A 173 11.49 -10.21 -15.32
CA GLU A 173 10.93 -11.08 -16.37
C GLU A 173 9.53 -11.62 -16.02
N ALA A 174 9.17 -11.69 -14.73
CA ALA A 174 7.88 -12.22 -14.28
C ALA A 174 6.84 -11.15 -13.96
N GLY A 175 7.24 -9.87 -13.88
CA GLY A 175 6.37 -8.87 -13.28
C GLY A 175 6.99 -7.51 -13.01
N LEU A 176 6.27 -6.77 -12.17
CA LEU A 176 6.60 -5.41 -11.76
C LEU A 176 6.36 -5.26 -10.26
N ALA A 177 7.18 -4.44 -9.62
CA ALA A 177 6.95 -3.96 -8.26
C ALA A 177 6.87 -2.44 -8.27
N ILE A 178 5.89 -1.89 -7.55
CA ILE A 178 5.80 -0.48 -7.20
C ILE A 178 6.14 -0.41 -5.71
N VAL A 179 7.21 0.28 -5.36
CA VAL A 179 7.65 0.46 -3.97
C VAL A 179 7.40 1.89 -3.58
N HIS A 180 6.82 2.10 -2.41
CA HIS A 180 6.44 3.43 -1.96
C HIS A 180 6.83 3.71 -0.53
N GLN A 181 7.02 5.00 -0.27
CA GLN A 181 6.99 5.54 1.06
C GLN A 181 6.06 6.74 1.11
N GLN A 182 5.18 6.77 2.11
CA GLN A 182 4.16 7.78 2.31
C GLN A 182 4.39 8.50 3.65
N TRP A 183 4.25 9.82 3.63
CA TRP A 183 4.18 10.69 4.79
C TRP A 183 2.84 11.41 4.79
N ARG A 184 2.13 11.38 5.90
CA ARG A 184 0.80 11.97 6.09
C ARG A 184 0.83 12.91 7.28
N GLY A 185 0.16 14.04 7.14
CA GLY A 185 0.06 15.06 8.18
C GLY A 185 -1.24 15.86 8.06
N ALA A 186 -1.25 17.04 8.68
CA ALA A 186 -2.31 18.02 8.46
C ALA A 186 -2.36 18.43 6.99
N ALA A 187 -3.50 18.95 6.54
CA ALA A 187 -3.62 19.52 5.20
C ALA A 187 -2.64 20.69 5.02
N PHE A 188 -2.10 20.82 3.81
CA PHE A 188 -1.03 21.77 3.47
C PHE A 188 -1.19 22.32 2.05
N ASP A 189 -0.46 23.38 1.72
CA ASP A 189 -0.35 23.90 0.36
C ASP A 189 0.76 23.13 -0.40
N PRO A 190 0.44 22.35 -1.46
CA PRO A 190 1.44 21.61 -2.23
C PRO A 190 2.56 22.47 -2.80
N ALA A 191 2.30 23.76 -3.06
CA ALA A 191 3.28 24.69 -3.61
C ALA A 191 4.29 25.21 -2.56
N ARG A 192 4.03 24.99 -1.26
CA ARG A 192 4.85 25.45 -0.14
C ARG A 192 5.51 24.26 0.54
N ALA A 193 6.73 23.94 0.10
CA ALA A 193 7.47 22.77 0.57
C ALA A 193 7.75 22.79 2.08
N GLU A 194 7.77 23.98 2.70
CA GLU A 194 7.90 24.14 4.14
C GLU A 194 6.67 23.66 4.94
N ASP A 195 5.50 23.53 4.30
CA ASP A 195 4.25 23.09 4.94
C ASP A 195 4.05 21.55 4.83
N TRP A 196 4.97 20.85 4.14
CA TRP A 196 4.89 19.42 3.89
C TRP A 196 5.05 18.59 5.19
N PRO A 197 4.49 17.36 5.24
CA PRO A 197 4.52 16.52 6.45
C PRO A 197 5.92 15.96 6.80
N ALA A 198 6.91 16.15 5.92
CA ALA A 198 8.32 15.83 6.15
C ALA A 198 9.20 16.82 5.38
N ALA A 199 10.48 16.92 5.76
CA ALA A 199 11.43 17.81 5.10
C ALA A 199 11.60 17.43 3.61
N PRO A 200 11.55 18.40 2.66
CA PRO A 200 11.68 18.12 1.23
C PRO A 200 12.95 17.33 0.87
N GLU A 201 14.08 17.66 1.50
CA GLU A 201 15.35 16.98 1.26
C GLU A 201 15.31 15.51 1.71
N ALA A 202 14.59 15.21 2.80
CA ALA A 202 14.42 13.85 3.29
C ALA A 202 13.51 13.03 2.34
N ILE A 203 12.44 13.64 1.82
CA ILE A 203 11.53 13.01 0.86
C ILE A 203 12.27 12.68 -0.45
N GLU A 204 13.02 13.64 -1.00
CA GLU A 204 13.79 13.43 -2.23
C GLU A 204 14.90 12.39 -2.03
N ALA A 205 15.65 12.47 -0.93
CA ALA A 205 16.67 11.48 -0.61
C ALA A 205 16.07 10.08 -0.50
N ARG A 206 14.88 9.96 0.12
CA ARG A 206 14.19 8.69 0.22
C ARG A 206 13.75 8.17 -1.13
N ALA A 207 13.17 9.00 -1.99
CA ALA A 207 12.77 8.61 -3.34
C ALA A 207 13.95 8.08 -4.17
N ARG A 208 15.13 8.72 -4.06
CA ARG A 208 16.37 8.22 -4.68
C ARG A 208 16.85 6.91 -4.07
N ALA A 209 16.74 6.75 -2.75
CA ALA A 209 17.08 5.51 -2.07
C ALA A 209 16.16 4.34 -2.48
N LEU A 210 14.86 4.59 -2.68
CA LEU A 210 13.94 3.60 -3.24
C LEU A 210 14.41 3.13 -4.62
N GLN A 211 14.71 4.06 -5.52
CA GLN A 211 15.16 3.70 -6.87
C GLN A 211 16.50 2.97 -6.88
N ALA A 212 17.46 3.39 -6.06
CA ALA A 212 18.79 2.77 -6.02
C ALA A 212 18.80 1.42 -5.28
N GLY A 213 17.94 1.25 -4.27
CA GLY A 213 17.94 0.10 -3.36
C GLY A 213 16.91 -0.97 -3.69
N THR A 214 16.03 -0.74 -4.66
CA THR A 214 14.99 -1.71 -5.02
C THR A 214 15.36 -2.50 -6.27
N THR A 215 15.33 -3.83 -6.15
CA THR A 215 15.50 -4.75 -7.28
C THR A 215 14.45 -5.86 -7.22
N LEU A 216 13.92 -6.25 -8.38
CA LEU A 216 12.97 -7.35 -8.52
C LEU A 216 13.56 -8.42 -9.43
N THR A 217 13.63 -9.66 -8.93
CA THR A 217 14.12 -10.81 -9.69
C THR A 217 13.16 -11.98 -9.58
N LEU A 218 13.40 -13.04 -10.35
CA LEU A 218 12.78 -14.34 -10.09
C LEU A 218 13.25 -14.86 -8.74
N ALA A 219 12.39 -15.59 -8.03
CA ALA A 219 12.76 -16.39 -6.89
C ALA A 219 13.35 -17.73 -7.35
N ASP A 220 14.39 -18.22 -6.67
CA ASP A 220 15.04 -19.51 -6.95
C ASP A 220 14.15 -20.72 -6.62
#